data_AF-A0AAU2DS52-F1
#
_entry.id   AF-A0AAU2DS52-F1
#
_cell.length_a   1.000
_cell.length_b   1.000
_cell.length_c   1.000
_cell.angle_alpha   90.00
_cell.angle_beta   90.00
_cell.angle_gamma   90.00
#
_symmetry.space_group_name_H-M   'P 1'
#
loop_
_entity.id
_entity.type
_entity.pdbx_description
1 polymer ?
#
loop_
_entity_poly.entity_id
_entity_poly.type
_entity_poly.pdbx_seq_one_letter_code
_entity_poly.pdbx_strand_id
1 'polypeptide(L)'
;MTAKKPISVTLDPDVLEELQRLVDAGEAASISAVINETLRSRVERRRRAEQAREHVEETLLGGKALTDEELVEARGMLAASKARTDARRKGAAA
;
A
#
# COMPACT_ATOMS: atom_id res chain seq x y z
N MET A 1 -8.57 11.26 23.56
CA MET A 1 -7.93 10.10 22.94
C MET A 1 -8.68 8.84 23.35
N THR A 2 -9.19 8.07 22.39
CA THR A 2 -9.75 6.74 22.69
C THR A 2 -8.60 5.83 23.14
N ALA A 3 -8.76 5.16 24.29
CA ALA A 3 -7.75 4.22 24.78
C ALA A 3 -7.53 3.09 23.77
N LYS A 4 -6.28 2.72 23.52
CA LYS A 4 -5.94 1.59 22.65
C LYS A 4 -6.42 0.31 23.33
N LYS A 5 -7.08 -0.57 22.57
CA LYS A 5 -7.43 -1.91 23.07
C LYS A 5 -6.20 -2.81 22.98
N PRO A 6 -5.74 -3.45 24.07
CA PRO A 6 -4.62 -4.37 24.01
C PRO A 6 -5.03 -5.62 23.23
N ILE A 7 -4.13 -6.11 22.38
CA ILE A 7 -4.27 -7.34 21.62
C ILE A 7 -3.00 -8.17 21.79
N SER A 8 -3.13 -9.49 21.72
CA SER A 8 -1.99 -10.40 21.61
C SER A 8 -1.79 -10.74 20.13
N VAL A 9 -0.55 -10.63 19.65
CA VAL A 9 -0.16 -10.97 18.28
C VAL A 9 1.11 -11.79 18.32
N THR A 10 1.24 -12.71 17.38
CA THR A 10 2.46 -13.49 17.18
C THR A 10 3.23 -12.88 16.01
N LEU A 11 4.53 -12.67 16.20
CA LEU A 11 5.43 -12.13 15.19
C LEU A 11 6.52 -13.16 14.90
N ASP A 12 6.98 -13.17 13.66
CA ASP A 12 8.16 -13.93 13.29
C ASP A 12 9.39 -13.36 14.04
N PRO A 13 10.35 -14.22 14.44
CA PRO A 13 11.48 -13.78 15.27
C PRO A 13 12.33 -12.67 14.64
N ASP A 14 12.57 -12.77 13.33
CA ASP A 14 13.32 -11.77 12.54
C ASP A 14 12.60 -10.42 12.49
N VAL A 15 11.27 -10.43 12.35
CA VAL A 15 10.45 -9.22 12.41
C VAL A 15 10.52 -8.58 13.80
N LEU A 16 10.44 -9.38 14.86
CA LEU A 16 10.55 -8.86 16.23
C LEU A 16 11.92 -8.22 16.48
N GLU A 17 13.00 -8.86 16.05
CA GLU A 17 14.36 -8.32 16.16
C GLU A 17 14.50 -6.98 15.44
N GLU A 18 13.96 -6.85 14.22
CA GLU A 18 14.02 -5.60 13.47
C GLU A 18 13.22 -4.48 14.15
N LEU A 19 12.02 -4.79 14.64
CA LEU A 19 11.20 -3.82 15.37
C LEU A 19 11.87 -3.37 16.66
N GLN A 20 12.59 -4.26 17.34
CA GLN A 20 13.37 -3.91 18.52
C GLN A 20 14.52 -2.98 18.16
N ARG A 21 15.26 -3.25 17.07
CA ARG A 21 16.33 -2.36 16.59
C ARG A 21 15.85 -0.94 16.30
N LEU A 22 14.67 -0.78 15.69
CA LEU A 22 14.08 0.54 15.41
C LEU A 22 13.75 1.32 16.69
N VAL A 23 13.31 0.63 17.74
CA VAL A 23 13.03 1.25 19.04
C VAL A 23 14.34 1.62 19.74
N ASP A 24 15.32 0.72 19.73
CA ASP A 24 16.63 0.93 20.37
C ASP A 24 17.40 2.08 19.69
N ALA A 25 17.24 2.25 18.37
CA ALA A 25 17.79 3.37 17.60
C ALA A 25 17.06 4.71 17.86
N GLY A 26 15.94 4.70 18.58
CA GLY A 26 15.11 5.89 18.85
C GLY A 26 14.26 6.34 17.66
N GLU A 27 14.19 5.54 16.59
CA GLU A 27 13.36 5.82 15.42
C GLU A 27 11.87 5.61 15.70
N ALA A 28 11.55 4.79 16.70
CA ALA A 28 10.19 4.56 17.15
C ALA A 28 10.06 4.56 18.69
N ALA A 29 8.98 5.13 19.20
CA ALA A 29 8.71 5.17 20.65
C ALA A 29 8.37 3.80 21.27
N SER A 30 7.92 2.84 20.47
CA SER A 30 7.62 1.46 20.89
C SER A 30 7.30 0.58 19.68
N ILE A 31 7.42 -0.74 19.84
CA ILE A 31 6.97 -1.73 18.85
C ILE A 31 5.50 -1.51 18.47
N SER A 32 4.66 -1.21 19.46
CA SER A 32 3.24 -0.92 19.22
C SER A 32 3.02 0.33 18.37
N ALA A 33 3.90 1.33 18.44
CA ALA A 33 3.81 2.50 17.56
C ALA A 33 4.06 2.11 16.10
N VAL A 34 5.11 1.32 15.84
CA VAL A 34 5.47 0.85 14.50
C VAL A 34 4.36 -0.02 13.89
N ILE A 35 3.82 -0.97 14.66
CA ILE A 35 2.73 -1.84 14.20
C ILE A 35 1.50 -1.01 13.85
N ASN A 36 1.10 -0.08 14.72
CA ASN A 36 -0.09 0.74 14.48
C ASN A 36 0.08 1.64 13.25
N GLU A 37 1.26 2.23 13.07
CA GLU A 37 1.56 3.06 11.89
C GLU A 37 1.54 2.23 10.60
N THR A 38 2.18 1.06 10.61
CA THR A 38 2.23 0.16 9.46
C THR A 38 0.83 -0.31 9.07
N LEU A 39 0.02 -0.74 10.04
CA LEU A 39 -1.35 -1.17 9.81
C LEU A 39 -2.23 -0.01 9.32
N ARG A 40 -2.08 1.19 9.89
CA ARG A 40 -2.79 2.39 9.42
C ARG A 40 -2.45 2.69 7.97
N SER A 41 -1.17 2.69 7.61
CA SER A 41 -0.70 2.90 6.24
C SER A 41 -1.30 1.88 5.26
N ARG A 42 -1.36 0.61 5.66
CA ARG A 42 -1.98 -0.45 4.85
C ARG A 42 -3.49 -0.24 4.66
N VAL A 43 -4.22 0.13 5.71
CA VAL A 43 -5.66 0.42 5.65
C VAL A 43 -5.94 1.65 4.80
N GLU A 44 -5.16 2.72 4.97
CA GLU A 44 -5.30 3.94 4.17
C GLU A 44 -5.03 3.70 2.68
N ARG A 45 -3.99 2.93 2.35
CA ARG A 45 -3.71 2.55 0.95
C ARG A 45 -4.87 1.75 0.34
N ARG A 46 -5.44 0.80 1.10
CA ARG A 46 -6.61 0.04 0.66
C ARG A 46 -7.82 0.95 0.44
N ARG A 47 -8.12 1.83 1.41
CA ARG A 47 -9.24 2.77 1.31
C ARG A 47 -9.10 3.72 0.12
N ARG A 48 -7.89 4.25 -0.12
CA ARG A 48 -7.62 5.10 -1.30
C ARG A 48 -7.79 4.33 -2.61
N ALA A 49 -7.40 3.07 -2.66
CA ALA A 49 -7.60 2.22 -3.83
C ALA A 49 -9.09 1.92 -4.09
N GLU A 50 -9.86 1.69 -3.02
CA GLU A 50 -11.32 1.52 -3.10
C GLU A 50 -11.99 2.83 -3.58
N GLN A 51 -11.64 3.98 -2.99
CA GLN A 51 -12.16 5.28 -3.43
C GLN A 51 -11.80 5.61 -4.88
N ALA A 52 -10.58 5.27 -5.32
CA ALA A 52 -10.19 5.46 -6.71
C ALA A 52 -10.99 4.56 -7.66
N ARG A 53 -11.31 3.32 -7.24
CA ARG A 53 -12.19 2.42 -8.01
C ARG A 53 -13.60 2.98 -8.11
N GLU A 54 -14.21 3.33 -6.98
CA GLU A 54 -15.55 3.93 -6.93
C GLU A 54 -15.64 5.17 -7.83
N HIS A 55 -14.63 6.05 -7.76
CA HIS A 55 -14.59 7.24 -8.60
C HIS A 55 -14.52 6.92 -10.11
N VAL A 56 -13.71 5.92 -10.50
CA VAL A 56 -13.61 5.47 -11.90
C VAL A 56 -14.93 4.86 -12.38
N GLU A 57 -15.56 4.03 -11.55
CA GLU A 57 -16.84 3.40 -11.86
C GLU A 57 -17.96 4.44 -12.03
N GLU A 58 -18.05 5.40 -11.11
CA GLU A 58 -19.07 6.45 -11.13
C GLU A 58 -18.84 7.45 -12.27
N THR A 59 -17.60 7.92 -12.45
CA THR A 59 -17.30 9.08 -13.30
C THR A 59 -16.92 8.69 -14.74
N LEU A 60 -16.20 7.59 -14.93
CA LEU A 60 -15.64 7.20 -16.24
C LEU A 60 -16.43 6.08 -16.90
N LEU A 61 -17.07 5.22 -16.12
CA LEU A 61 -17.81 4.05 -16.61
C LEU A 61 -19.33 4.21 -16.52
N GLY A 62 -19.81 5.36 -16.05
CA GLY A 62 -21.24 5.66 -15.95
C GLY A 62 -22.00 4.74 -15.00
N GLY A 63 -21.35 4.31 -13.90
CA GLY A 63 -21.91 3.43 -12.88
C GLY A 63 -21.76 1.93 -13.17
N LYS A 64 -20.97 1.54 -14.18
CA LYS A 64 -20.66 0.13 -14.46
C LYS A 64 -19.32 -0.26 -13.84
N ALA A 65 -19.32 -1.32 -13.05
CA ALA A 65 -18.08 -1.91 -12.54
C ALA A 65 -17.30 -2.59 -13.67
N LEU A 66 -15.97 -2.49 -13.62
CA LEU A 66 -15.10 -3.30 -14.47
C LEU A 66 -15.19 -4.76 -14.05
N THR A 67 -15.27 -5.65 -15.03
CA THR A 67 -15.13 -7.08 -14.79
C THR A 67 -13.71 -7.43 -14.37
N ASP A 68 -13.54 -8.58 -13.72
CA ASP A 68 -12.22 -9.05 -13.29
C ASP A 68 -11.24 -9.23 -14.48
N GLU A 69 -11.74 -9.65 -15.64
CA GLU A 69 -10.95 -9.79 -16.87
C GLU A 69 -10.44 -8.43 -17.37
N GLU A 70 -11.31 -7.43 -17.42
CA GLU A 70 -10.93 -6.06 -17.83
C GLU A 70 -9.93 -5.43 -16.83
N LEU A 71 -10.05 -5.74 -15.54
CA LEU A 71 -9.09 -5.30 -14.53
C LEU A 71 -7.70 -5.92 -14.72
N VAL A 72 -7.64 -7.20 -15.11
CA VAL A 72 -6.37 -7.89 -15.41
C VAL A 72 -5.73 -7.28 -16.66
N GLU A 73 -6.52 -7.06 -17.70
CA GLU A 73 -6.03 -6.44 -18.95
C GLU A 73 -5.52 -5.01 -18.71
N ALA A 74 -6.29 -4.18 -17.98
CA ALA A 74 -5.89 -2.82 -17.63
C ALA A 74 -4.58 -2.77 -16.83
N ARG A 75 -4.37 -3.72 -15.91
CA ARG A 75 -3.10 -3.86 -15.17
C ARG A 75 -1.95 -4.19 -16.11
N GLY A 76 -2.15 -5.09 -17.07
CA GLY A 76 -1.15 -5.43 -18.09
C GLY A 76 -0.75 -4.22 -18.93
N MET A 77 -1.73 -3.46 -19.41
CA MET A 77 -1.50 -2.24 -20.20
C MET A 77 -0.74 -1.17 -19.39
N LEU A 78 -1.09 -0.97 -18.12
CA LEU A 78 -0.40 -0.04 -17.22
C LEU A 78 1.05 -0.45 -16.97
N ALA A 79 1.31 -1.74 -16.74
CA ALA A 79 2.67 -2.25 -16.54
C ALA A 79 3.54 -2.05 -17.79
N ALA A 80 3.01 -2.37 -18.97
CA ALA A 80 3.70 -2.15 -20.25
C ALA A 80 3.95 -0.65 -20.52
N SER A 81 3.01 0.23 -20.18
CA SER A 81 3.18 1.68 -20.31
C SER A 81 4.27 2.23 -19.38
N LYS A 82 4.30 1.79 -18.11
CA LYS A 82 5.36 2.15 -17.16
C LYS A 82 6.73 1.67 -17.65
N ALA A 83 6.84 0.42 -18.09
CA ALA A 83 8.10 -0.13 -18.61
C ALA A 83 8.63 0.68 -19.81
N ARG A 84 7.75 1.06 -20.75
CA ARG A 84 8.13 1.93 -21.89
C ARG A 84 8.59 3.32 -21.45
N THR A 85 7.91 3.89 -20.44
CA THR A 85 8.25 5.22 -19.90
C THR A 85 9.60 5.21 -19.18
N ASP A 86 9.86 4.18 -18.36
CA ASP A 86 11.13 4.03 -17.66
C ASP A 86 12.29 3.77 -18.63
N ALA A 87 12.07 2.98 -19.69
CA ALA A 87 13.06 2.77 -20.73
C ALA A 87 13.42 4.08 -21.47
N ARG A 88 12.41 4.91 -21.79
CA ARG A 88 12.66 6.25 -22.37
C ARG A 88 13.43 7.16 -21.42
N ARG A 89 13.09 7.17 -20.13
CA ARG A 89 13.77 7.99 -19.13
C ARG A 89 15.24 7.59 -18.96
N LYS A 90 15.52 6.28 -18.93
CA LYS A 90 16.89 5.76 -18.84
C LYS A 90 17.68 5.99 -20.13
N GLY A 91 17.04 5.86 -21.30
CA GLY A 91 17.67 6.13 -22.59
C GLY A 91 17.95 7.61 -22.88
N ALA A 92 17.22 8.54 -22.25
CA ALA A 92 17.47 9.97 -22.36
C ALA A 92 18.52 10.50 -21.36
N ALA A 93 19.00 9.66 -20.44
CA ALA A 93 20.02 9.98 -19.43
C ALA A 93 21.39 9.36 -19.74
N ALA A 94 21.55 8.76 -20.93
CA ALA A 94 22.79 8.20 -21.48
C ALA A 94 23.19 9.01 -22.72
#